data_AF-A0A2V5ZF09-F1
#
_entry.id   AF-A0A2V5ZF09-F1
#
_cell.length_a   1.000
_cell.length_b   1.000
_cell.length_c   1.000
_cell.angle_alpha   90.00
_cell.angle_beta   90.00
_cell.angle_gamma   90.00
#
_symmetry.space_group_name_H-M   'P 1'
#
loop_
_entity.id
_entity.type
_entity.pdbx_description
1 polymer ?
#
loop_
_entity_poly.entity_id
_entity_poly.type
_entity_poly.pdbx_seq_one_letter_code
_entity_poly.pdbx_strand_id
1 'polypeptide(L)'
;MEKLEDSRHLYLDLMKRCLVNMIYPEAEEVPLPATAAGFRGRLARALLRLPSSPQPWPSLRDGQGKLLTLSTANRMEGRIWPLVAHTMIGLKRLDNLEFCIEQVITNGVVGDLIETGVWRGGATIFMRAMLKAYGVTDRCVWVADSFDGLPPPDARKYPPDAGDRLHEARELAV
;
A
#
# COMPACT_ATOMS: atom_id res chain seq x y z
N MET A 1 7.92 -33.14 -6.22
CA MET A 1 8.24 -31.78 -6.69
C MET A 1 6.97 -30.98 -6.91
N GLU A 2 6.04 -31.49 -7.72
CA GLU A 2 4.71 -30.90 -8.01
C GLU A 2 3.91 -30.44 -6.76
N LYS A 3 3.76 -31.28 -5.72
CA LYS A 3 3.06 -30.89 -4.49
C LYS A 3 3.70 -29.71 -3.73
N LEU A 4 5.03 -29.56 -3.83
CA LEU A 4 5.77 -28.47 -3.18
C LEU A 4 5.64 -27.17 -3.98
N GLU A 5 5.66 -27.26 -5.31
CA GLU A 5 5.40 -26.13 -6.20
C GLU A 5 3.97 -25.59 -6.02
N ASP A 6 3.00 -26.49 -5.91
CA ASP A 6 1.60 -26.16 -5.61
C ASP A 6 1.46 -25.46 -4.24
N SER A 7 2.09 -26.01 -3.19
CA SER A 7 2.07 -25.41 -1.85
C SER A 7 2.75 -24.03 -1.80
N ARG A 8 3.84 -23.85 -2.54
CA ARG A 8 4.55 -22.57 -2.66
C ARG A 8 3.64 -21.52 -3.31
N HIS A 9 3.02 -21.88 -4.43
CA HIS A 9 2.13 -20.99 -5.16
C HIS A 9 0.94 -20.58 -4.31
N LEU A 10 0.31 -21.52 -3.59
CA LEU A 10 -0.78 -21.23 -2.64
C LEU A 10 -0.34 -20.27 -1.52
N TYR A 11 0.85 -20.47 -0.96
CA TYR A 11 1.41 -19.57 0.06
C TYR A 11 1.61 -18.16 -0.49
N LEU A 12 2.26 -18.02 -1.66
CA LEU A 12 2.57 -16.71 -2.25
C LEU A 12 1.30 -15.98 -2.71
N ASP A 13 0.33 -16.67 -3.30
CA ASP A 13 -0.98 -16.09 -3.66
C ASP A 13 -1.71 -15.56 -2.41
N LEU A 14 -1.80 -16.36 -1.35
CA LEU A 14 -2.41 -15.93 -0.10
C LEU A 14 -1.67 -14.74 0.52
N MET A 15 -0.32 -14.77 0.52
CA MET A 15 0.49 -13.66 1.02
C MET A 15 0.18 -12.36 0.28
N LYS A 16 0.12 -12.39 -1.07
CA LYS A 16 -0.25 -11.21 -1.86
C LYS A 16 -1.62 -10.67 -1.45
N ARG A 17 -2.63 -11.55 -1.35
CA ARG A 17 -4.00 -11.17 -0.96
C ARG A 17 -4.09 -10.59 0.45
N CYS A 18 -3.33 -11.12 1.40
CA CYS A 18 -3.22 -10.56 2.76
C CYS A 18 -2.60 -9.16 2.73
N LEU A 19 -1.52 -8.97 1.97
CA LEU A 19 -0.76 -7.72 1.95
C LEU A 19 -1.53 -6.57 1.29
N VAL A 20 -2.34 -6.85 0.27
CA VAL A 20 -3.28 -5.88 -0.34
C VAL A 20 -4.65 -5.86 0.34
N ASN A 21 -4.80 -6.57 1.47
CA ASN A 21 -6.02 -6.71 2.26
C ASN A 21 -7.28 -7.06 1.44
N MET A 22 -7.15 -8.04 0.54
CA MET A 22 -8.31 -8.64 -0.13
C MET A 22 -9.07 -9.63 0.76
N ILE A 23 -8.52 -9.98 1.91
CA ILE A 23 -9.12 -10.90 2.86
C ILE A 23 -10.19 -10.20 3.72
N TYR A 24 -9.99 -8.91 4.03
CA TYR A 24 -10.93 -8.10 4.81
C TYR A 24 -11.25 -6.77 4.08
N PRO A 25 -11.88 -6.81 2.89
CA PRO A 25 -12.15 -5.62 2.08
C PRO A 25 -13.02 -4.57 2.80
N GLU A 26 -13.85 -4.99 3.75
CA GLU A 26 -14.68 -4.12 4.60
C GLU A 26 -13.86 -3.25 5.55
N ALA A 27 -12.67 -3.68 5.95
CA ALA A 27 -11.78 -2.89 6.81
C ALA A 27 -11.15 -1.70 6.06
N GLU A 28 -11.18 -1.73 4.72
CA GLU A 28 -10.77 -0.63 3.86
C GLU A 28 -11.93 0.33 3.54
N GLU A 29 -13.17 -0.04 3.90
CA GLU A 29 -14.32 0.85 3.78
C GLU A 29 -14.28 1.85 4.95
N VAL A 30 -14.34 3.14 4.61
CA VAL A 30 -14.49 4.17 5.64
C VAL A 30 -15.91 4.03 6.19
N PRO A 31 -16.10 3.89 7.52
CA PRO A 31 -17.44 3.96 8.09
C PRO A 31 -18.04 5.31 7.71
N LEU A 32 -19.03 5.32 6.82
CA LEU A 32 -19.88 6.49 6.67
C LEU A 32 -20.43 6.78 8.08
N PRO A 33 -20.25 7.98 8.64
CA PRO A 33 -20.76 8.26 9.97
C PRO A 33 -22.27 8.03 9.97
N ALA A 34 -22.69 6.91 10.56
CA ALA A 34 -24.08 6.57 10.88
C ALA A 34 -24.63 7.47 12.01
N THR A 35 -24.26 8.75 12.01
CA THR A 35 -24.62 9.78 13.00
C THR A 35 -24.99 11.09 12.30
N ALA A 36 -25.66 11.04 11.15
CA ALA A 36 -26.10 12.25 10.45
C ALA A 36 -27.48 12.20 9.79
N ALA A 37 -28.24 11.11 9.92
CA ALA A 37 -29.59 11.03 9.35
C ALA A 37 -30.72 11.49 10.31
N GLY A 38 -30.39 12.26 11.35
CA GLY A 38 -31.35 12.65 12.39
C GLY A 38 -31.15 14.07 12.92
N PHE A 39 -32.23 14.67 13.44
CA PHE A 39 -32.25 16.02 14.02
C PHE A 39 -31.16 16.24 15.08
N ARG A 40 -30.87 15.21 15.90
CA ARG A 40 -29.82 15.23 16.92
C ARG A 40 -28.40 15.35 16.35
N GLY A 41 -28.13 14.73 15.19
CA GLY A 41 -26.83 14.84 14.50
C GLY A 41 -26.59 16.23 13.91
N ARG A 42 -27.65 16.89 13.44
CA ARG A 42 -27.59 18.29 12.95
C ARG A 42 -27.30 19.27 14.09
N LEU A 43 -27.92 19.07 15.25
CA LEU A 43 -27.72 19.94 16.43
C LEU A 43 -26.30 19.80 17.02
N ALA A 44 -25.79 18.58 17.13
CA ALA A 44 -24.41 18.33 17.57
C ALA A 44 -23.38 18.98 16.62
N ARG A 45 -23.64 18.96 15.31
CA ARG A 45 -22.77 19.54 14.28
C ARG A 45 -22.71 21.08 14.37
N ALA A 46 -23.84 21.73 14.69
CA ALA A 46 -23.92 23.17 14.89
C ALA A 46 -23.23 23.63 16.20
N LEU A 47 -23.34 22.84 17.28
CA LEU A 47 -22.73 23.15 18.58
C LEU A 47 -21.22 22.92 18.60
N LEU A 48 -20.71 21.94 17.84
CA LEU A 48 -19.28 21.56 17.84
C LEU A 48 -18.41 22.29 16.80
N ARG A 49 -18.96 23.27 16.05
CA ARG A 49 -18.25 23.96 14.93
C ARG A 49 -17.55 22.99 13.97
N LEU A 50 -18.15 21.82 13.73
CA LEU A 50 -17.58 20.84 12.82
C LEU A 50 -17.71 21.36 11.37
N PRO A 51 -16.62 21.37 10.58
CA PRO A 51 -16.63 21.94 9.23
C PRO A 51 -17.71 21.31 8.34
N SER A 52 -18.34 22.13 7.50
CA SER A 52 -19.50 21.84 6.65
C SER A 52 -19.22 20.86 5.49
N SER A 53 -18.05 20.25 5.47
CA SER A 53 -17.63 19.25 4.49
C SER A 53 -16.76 18.25 5.25
N PRO A 54 -17.20 16.98 5.45
CA PRO A 54 -16.22 15.94 5.71
C PRO A 54 -15.37 15.88 4.45
N GLN A 55 -14.17 16.46 4.49
CA GLN A 55 -13.19 16.22 3.44
C GLN A 55 -13.15 14.71 3.25
N PRO A 56 -13.50 14.17 2.06
CA PRO A 56 -13.47 12.74 1.85
C PRO A 56 -12.05 12.28 2.19
N TRP A 57 -11.98 11.23 3.01
CA TRP A 57 -10.75 10.65 3.51
C TRP A 57 -9.74 10.42 2.36
N PRO A 58 -8.40 10.56 2.59
CA PRO A 58 -7.39 10.43 1.53
C PRO A 58 -7.45 9.12 0.73
N SER A 59 -7.98 8.03 1.31
CA SER A 59 -8.13 6.72 0.63
C SER A 59 -9.07 6.74 -0.57
N LEU A 60 -9.94 7.74 -0.67
CA LEU A 60 -10.79 7.95 -1.83
C LEU A 60 -10.14 8.86 -2.86
N ARG A 61 -8.89 9.32 -2.69
CA ARG A 61 -8.21 10.18 -3.65
C ARG A 61 -6.99 9.47 -4.22
N ASP A 62 -6.78 9.58 -5.53
CA ASP A 62 -5.47 9.23 -6.11
C ASP A 62 -4.40 10.26 -5.69
N GLY A 63 -3.14 10.01 -6.07
CA GLY A 63 -2.02 10.94 -5.81
C GLY A 63 -2.18 12.33 -6.46
N GLN A 64 -3.26 12.56 -7.21
CA GLN A 64 -3.64 13.84 -7.83
C GLN A 64 -4.93 14.43 -7.22
N GLY A 65 -5.46 13.80 -6.16
CA GLY A 65 -6.63 14.29 -5.44
C GLY A 65 -7.99 13.89 -6.03
N LYS A 66 -8.05 13.02 -7.06
CA LYS A 66 -9.29 12.64 -7.74
C LYS A 66 -10.02 11.50 -7.01
N LEU A 67 -11.34 11.64 -6.88
CA LEU A 67 -12.17 10.64 -6.21
C LEU A 67 -12.12 9.28 -6.93
N LEU A 68 -11.55 8.26 -6.29
CA LEU A 68 -11.59 6.87 -6.72
C LEU A 68 -12.63 6.11 -5.91
N THR A 69 -13.48 5.34 -6.60
CA THR A 69 -14.26 4.29 -5.96
C THR A 69 -13.31 3.21 -5.43
N LEU A 70 -13.62 2.66 -4.25
CA LEU A 70 -13.00 1.46 -3.67
C LEU A 70 -13.37 0.22 -4.51
N SER A 71 -13.05 0.25 -5.80
CA SER A 71 -13.26 -0.87 -6.70
C SER A 71 -12.14 -1.89 -6.53
N THR A 72 -12.48 -3.16 -6.66
CA THR A 72 -11.49 -4.25 -6.73
C THR A 72 -10.45 -3.99 -7.80
N ALA A 73 -10.84 -3.41 -8.94
CA ALA A 73 -9.93 -3.06 -10.02
C ALA A 73 -8.85 -2.05 -9.59
N ASN A 74 -9.24 -0.98 -8.87
CA ASN A 74 -8.28 0.01 -8.38
C ASN A 74 -7.31 -0.58 -7.35
N ARG A 75 -7.77 -1.52 -6.50
CA ARG A 75 -6.89 -2.27 -5.58
C ARG A 75 -5.92 -3.17 -6.33
N MET A 76 -6.39 -3.90 -7.33
CA MET A 76 -5.55 -4.76 -8.18
C MET A 76 -4.46 -3.96 -8.88
N GLU A 77 -4.76 -2.73 -9.29
CA GLU A 77 -3.80 -1.83 -9.95
C GLU A 77 -2.98 -0.97 -8.97
N GLY A 78 -3.31 -0.99 -7.68
CA GLY A 78 -2.68 -0.17 -6.65
C GLY A 78 -2.83 1.33 -6.89
N ARG A 79 -4.02 1.75 -7.33
CA ARG A 79 -4.35 3.16 -7.59
C ARG A 79 -4.90 3.89 -6.37
N ILE A 80 -5.15 3.18 -5.28
CA ILE A 80 -5.69 3.75 -4.04
C ILE A 80 -4.64 3.70 -2.93
N TRP A 81 -4.80 4.57 -1.93
CA TRP A 81 -4.10 4.47 -0.66
C TRP A 81 -4.96 3.67 0.31
N PRO A 82 -4.57 2.43 0.66
CA PRO A 82 -5.36 1.61 1.57
C PRO A 82 -5.29 2.19 3.00
N LEU A 83 -6.41 2.10 3.71
CA LEU A 83 -6.51 2.50 5.10
C LEU A 83 -5.71 1.56 5.99
N VAL A 84 -5.79 0.24 5.78
CA VAL A 84 -5.16 -0.75 6.68
C VAL A 84 -4.19 -1.71 6.00
N ALA A 85 -4.30 -1.94 4.69
CA ALA A 85 -3.38 -2.83 3.99
C ALA A 85 -1.92 -2.43 4.17
N HIS A 86 -1.03 -3.42 4.10
CA HIS A 86 0.41 -3.23 4.33
C HIS A 86 1.16 -2.74 3.09
N THR A 87 0.56 -2.82 1.91
CA THR A 87 1.11 -2.24 0.69
C THR A 87 0.04 -1.58 -0.17
N MET A 88 0.42 -0.50 -0.87
CA MET A 88 -0.42 0.21 -1.82
C MET A 88 -0.10 -0.13 -3.28
N ILE A 89 0.88 -1.01 -3.56
CA ILE A 89 1.31 -1.28 -4.93
C ILE A 89 0.30 -2.14 -5.72
N GLY A 90 -0.62 -2.81 -5.03
CA GLY A 90 -1.64 -3.65 -5.65
C GLY A 90 -1.09 -4.97 -6.19
N LEU A 91 -2.01 -5.84 -6.62
CA LEU A 91 -1.69 -7.21 -7.04
C LEU A 91 -0.77 -7.27 -8.26
N LYS A 92 -1.03 -6.46 -9.30
CA LYS A 92 -0.24 -6.54 -10.54
C LYS A 92 1.25 -6.24 -10.31
N ARG A 93 1.57 -5.33 -9.39
CA ARG A 93 2.97 -5.02 -9.04
C ARG A 93 3.58 -6.05 -8.10
N LEU A 94 2.77 -6.70 -7.24
CA LEU A 94 3.23 -7.88 -6.49
C LEU A 94 3.52 -9.06 -7.42
N ASP A 95 2.69 -9.31 -8.44
CA ASP A 95 2.96 -10.34 -9.46
C ASP A 95 4.25 -10.03 -10.23
N ASN A 96 4.51 -8.75 -10.52
CA ASN A 96 5.76 -8.34 -11.13
C ASN A 96 6.98 -8.57 -10.20
N LEU A 97 6.86 -8.27 -8.90
CA LEU A 97 7.90 -8.60 -7.92
C LEU A 97 8.15 -10.10 -7.87
N GLU A 98 7.08 -10.90 -7.87
CA GLU A 98 7.17 -12.37 -7.90
C GLU A 98 7.95 -12.85 -9.12
N PHE A 99 7.56 -12.40 -10.31
CA PHE A 99 8.28 -12.72 -11.54
C PHE A 99 9.76 -12.36 -11.45
N CYS A 100 10.09 -11.11 -11.08
CA CYS A 100 11.47 -10.64 -11.04
C CYS A 100 12.34 -11.43 -10.05
N ILE A 101 11.82 -11.69 -8.84
CA ILE A 101 12.56 -12.40 -7.79
C ILE A 101 12.72 -13.87 -8.15
N GLU A 102 11.68 -14.50 -8.71
CA GLU A 102 11.79 -15.86 -9.22
C GLU A 102 12.86 -15.96 -10.31
N GLN A 103 12.92 -15.01 -11.25
CA GLN A 103 13.97 -14.99 -12.28
C GLN A 103 15.37 -14.81 -11.66
N VAL A 104 15.53 -13.98 -10.64
CA VAL A 104 16.82 -13.81 -9.94
C VAL A 104 17.26 -15.09 -9.24
N ILE A 105 16.33 -15.79 -8.57
CA ILE A 105 16.62 -17.05 -7.86
C ILE A 105 16.94 -18.16 -8.86
N THR A 106 16.09 -18.37 -9.87
CA THR A 106 16.20 -19.49 -10.82
C THR A 106 17.42 -19.37 -11.73
N ASN A 107 17.79 -18.14 -12.13
CA ASN A 107 18.98 -17.89 -12.95
C ASN A 107 20.26 -17.71 -12.13
N GLY A 108 20.20 -17.80 -10.80
CA GLY A 108 21.38 -17.67 -9.94
C GLY A 108 22.05 -16.29 -9.99
N VAL A 109 21.28 -15.22 -10.23
CA VAL A 109 21.82 -13.84 -10.25
C VAL A 109 22.22 -13.46 -8.83
N VAL A 110 23.50 -13.14 -8.60
CA VAL A 110 24.03 -12.84 -7.25
C VAL A 110 23.53 -11.48 -6.75
N GLY A 111 23.24 -11.38 -5.45
CA GLY A 111 22.91 -10.10 -4.79
C GLY A 111 21.70 -10.17 -3.85
N ASP A 112 21.44 -9.07 -3.16
CA ASP A 112 20.31 -8.91 -2.24
C ASP A 112 19.09 -8.29 -2.93
N LEU A 113 17.98 -8.19 -2.21
CA LEU A 113 16.79 -7.44 -2.61
C LEU A 113 16.72 -6.11 -1.83
N ILE A 114 16.21 -5.04 -2.45
CA ILE A 114 16.03 -3.75 -1.80
C ILE A 114 14.77 -3.05 -2.31
N GLU A 115 14.08 -2.33 -1.40
CA GLU A 115 13.04 -1.36 -1.73
C GLU A 115 13.41 0.00 -1.09
N THR A 116 13.29 1.09 -1.86
CA THR A 116 13.65 2.46 -1.46
C THR A 116 12.38 3.34 -1.43
N GLY A 117 11.70 3.36 -0.29
CA GLY A 117 10.34 3.84 -0.13
C GLY A 117 9.39 2.66 0.07
N VAL A 118 9.24 2.23 1.32
CA VAL A 118 8.59 0.97 1.71
C VAL A 118 7.23 1.20 2.36
N TRP A 119 6.94 2.41 2.85
CA TRP A 119 5.72 2.71 3.60
C TRP A 119 5.52 1.72 4.76
N ARG A 120 4.40 0.97 4.78
CA ARG A 120 4.11 -0.07 5.78
C ARG A 120 4.86 -1.39 5.54
N GLY A 121 5.73 -1.44 4.52
CA GLY A 121 6.65 -2.54 4.27
C GLY A 121 6.06 -3.74 3.54
N GLY A 122 4.80 -3.71 3.09
CA GLY A 122 4.14 -4.91 2.55
C GLY A 122 4.84 -5.53 1.33
N ALA A 123 5.47 -4.73 0.48
CA ALA A 123 6.26 -5.25 -0.64
C ALA A 123 7.55 -5.94 -0.15
N THR A 124 8.33 -5.33 0.74
CA THR A 124 9.48 -6.02 1.38
C THR A 124 9.10 -7.28 2.17
N ILE A 125 7.94 -7.31 2.83
CA ILE A 125 7.41 -8.53 3.48
C ILE A 125 7.20 -9.63 2.42
N PHE A 126 6.65 -9.28 1.26
CA PHE A 126 6.49 -10.23 0.16
C PHE A 126 7.82 -10.73 -0.39
N MET A 127 8.80 -9.84 -0.59
CA MET A 127 10.16 -10.23 -0.98
C MET A 127 10.76 -11.24 0.01
N ARG A 128 10.60 -10.99 1.31
CA ARG A 128 11.09 -11.89 2.36
C ARG A 128 10.35 -13.23 2.36
N ALA A 129 9.04 -13.22 2.14
CA ALA A 129 8.21 -14.42 2.02
C ALA A 129 8.65 -15.29 0.84
N MET A 130 8.99 -14.69 -0.31
CA MET A 130 9.54 -15.42 -1.45
C MET A 130 10.86 -16.12 -1.12
N LEU A 131 11.83 -15.41 -0.53
CA LEU A 131 13.08 -16.05 -0.11
C LEU A 131 12.81 -17.24 0.82
N LYS A 132 11.86 -17.09 1.76
CA LYS A 132 11.45 -18.18 2.66
C LYS A 132 10.84 -19.36 1.89
N ALA A 133 9.97 -19.11 0.92
CA ALA A 133 9.25 -20.13 0.16
C ALA A 133 10.13 -20.89 -0.84
N TYR A 134 11.23 -20.29 -1.30
CA TYR A 134 12.27 -20.94 -2.10
C TYR A 134 13.41 -21.54 -1.24
N GLY A 135 13.38 -21.38 0.09
CA GLY A 135 14.42 -21.90 0.98
C GLY A 135 15.75 -21.14 0.90
N VAL A 136 15.74 -19.92 0.35
CA VAL A 136 16.93 -19.07 0.20
C VAL A 136 17.30 -18.46 1.55
N THR A 137 18.57 -18.62 1.95
CA THR A 137 19.08 -18.21 3.28
C THR A 137 20.34 -17.34 3.22
N ASP A 138 20.86 -17.11 2.02
CA ASP A 138 22.11 -16.41 1.71
C ASP A 138 21.87 -15.02 1.08
N ARG A 139 20.64 -14.49 1.18
CA ARG A 139 20.25 -13.16 0.68
C ARG A 139 19.51 -12.37 1.74
N CYS A 140 19.74 -11.06 1.75
CA CYS A 140 19.03 -10.11 2.60
C CYS A 140 17.92 -9.38 1.82
N VAL A 141 16.95 -8.84 2.56
CA VAL A 141 15.99 -7.85 2.06
C VAL A 141 16.27 -6.55 2.79
N TRP A 142 16.76 -5.55 2.07
CA TRP A 142 17.03 -4.22 2.59
C TRP A 142 15.76 -3.37 2.50
N VAL A 143 15.39 -2.78 3.63
CA VAL A 143 14.16 -2.00 3.81
C VAL A 143 14.58 -0.55 4.07
N ALA A 144 14.61 0.27 3.01
CA ALA A 144 15.11 1.63 3.09
C ALA A 144 13.97 2.65 2.95
N ASP A 145 13.70 3.40 4.00
CA ASP A 145 12.68 4.46 4.05
C ASP A 145 13.14 5.58 5.00
N SER A 146 12.56 6.77 4.89
CA SER A 146 12.72 7.81 5.90
C SER A 146 12.02 7.42 7.20
N PHE A 147 10.95 6.61 7.11
CA PHE A 147 9.99 6.34 8.18
C PHE A 147 9.31 7.62 8.70
N ASP A 148 9.38 8.71 7.94
CA ASP A 148 8.84 10.04 8.28
C ASP A 148 8.08 10.65 7.10
N GLY A 149 7.65 9.82 6.15
CA GLY A 149 6.98 10.26 4.92
C GLY A 149 7.93 10.96 3.94
N LEU A 150 7.34 11.67 2.96
CA LEU A 150 8.13 12.40 1.97
C LEU A 150 8.65 13.73 2.52
N PRO A 151 9.88 14.14 2.17
CA PRO A 151 10.37 15.47 2.46
C PRO A 151 9.64 16.53 1.60
N PRO A 152 9.58 17.80 2.03
CA PRO A 152 9.15 18.89 1.18
C PRO A 152 9.98 18.96 -0.12
N PRO A 153 9.38 19.28 -1.28
CA PRO A 153 10.09 19.27 -2.56
C PRO A 153 11.17 20.36 -2.61
N ASP A 154 12.37 19.99 -3.07
CA ASP A 154 13.43 20.95 -3.40
C ASP A 154 13.37 21.29 -4.88
N ALA A 155 12.54 22.27 -5.24
CA ALA A 155 12.35 22.69 -6.64
C ALA A 155 13.62 23.27 -7.29
N ARG A 156 14.66 23.63 -6.52
CA ARG A 156 15.93 24.09 -7.08
C ARG A 156 16.77 22.90 -7.55
N LYS A 157 16.81 21.84 -6.74
CA LYS A 157 17.59 20.63 -7.03
C LYS A 157 16.83 19.63 -7.90
N TYR A 158 15.51 19.55 -7.73
CA TYR A 158 14.60 18.63 -8.41
C TYR A 158 13.38 19.39 -8.97
N PRO A 159 13.53 20.16 -10.06
CA PRO A 159 12.43 20.92 -10.65
C PRO A 159 11.16 20.12 -11.00
N PRO A 160 11.22 18.83 -11.41
CA PRO A 160 10.02 18.05 -11.67
C PRO A 160 9.09 17.85 -10.47
N ASP A 161 9.61 17.93 -9.24
CA ASP A 161 8.85 17.72 -8.01
C ASP A 161 8.20 19.03 -7.51
N ALA A 162 8.38 20.13 -8.24
CA ALA A 162 7.87 21.43 -7.85
C ALA A 162 6.33 21.42 -7.73
N GLY A 163 5.84 21.82 -6.56
CA GLY A 163 4.40 21.84 -6.27
C GLY A 163 3.82 20.52 -5.80
N ASP A 164 4.63 19.47 -5.64
CA ASP A 164 4.21 18.22 -5.01
C ASP A 164 3.81 18.47 -3.53
N ARG A 165 2.70 17.85 -3.12
CA ARG A 165 2.09 18.00 -1.78
C ARG A 165 2.06 16.70 -0.98
N LEU A 166 2.68 15.63 -1.46
CA LEU A 166 2.69 14.33 -0.80
C LEU A 166 3.40 14.38 0.57
N HIS A 167 4.34 15.31 0.76
CA HIS A 167 4.95 15.60 2.07
C HIS A 167 3.96 16.10 3.13
N GLU A 168 2.77 16.57 2.74
CA GLU A 168 1.71 16.96 3.67
C GLU A 168 0.88 15.76 4.17
N ALA A 169 0.98 14.59 3.49
CA ALA A 169 0.21 13.40 3.81
C ALA A 169 0.89 12.58 4.93
N ARG A 170 0.41 12.77 6.16
CA ARG A 170 0.97 12.10 7.36
C ARG A 170 0.85 10.57 7.32
N GLU A 171 -0.08 10.03 6.53
CA GLU A 171 -0.31 8.60 6.37
C GLU A 171 0.83 7.88 5.64
N LEU A 172 1.71 8.65 4.98
CA LEU A 172 2.91 8.12 4.34
C LEU A 172 4.09 7.97 5.31
N ALA A 173 3.99 8.51 6.53
CA ALA A 173 4.92 8.24 7.63
C ALA A 173 4.42 7.01 8.43
N VAL A 174 5.35 6.11 8.81
CA VAL A 174 5.06 4.85 9.52
C VAL A 174 6.10 4.61 10.60
#